data_AF-A0A543E5E3-F1
#
_entry.id   AF-A0A543E5E3-F1
#
_cell.length_a   1.000
_cell.length_b   1.000
_cell.length_c   1.000
_cell.angle_alpha   90.00
_cell.angle_beta   90.00
_cell.angle_gamma   90.00
#
_symmetry.space_group_name_H-M   'P 1'
#
loop_
_entity.id
_entity.type
_entity.pdbx_description
1 polymer ?
#
loop_
_entity_poly.entity_id
_entity_poly.type
_entity_poly.pdbx_seq_one_letter_code
_entity_poly.pdbx_strand_id
1 'polypeptide(L)'
;MAFDVGIGKCRSVSSDSVEVWVDGSIVRRLVPETKWQRDGISVLHVPSKLCSARHPLTVGEEVFLDTGLINANSVGKLDVAGGGEFAKARLSMLVPTIDPTPTPPQPSRKASWR
;
A
#
# COMPACT_ATOMS: atom_id res chain seq x y z
N MET A 1 7.56 15.34 -1.01
CA MET A 1 6.34 15.82 -1.67
C MET A 1 5.27 14.77 -1.43
N ALA A 2 4.16 15.12 -0.78
CA ALA A 2 3.10 14.16 -0.46
C ALA A 2 2.07 14.13 -1.59
N PHE A 3 1.84 12.94 -2.15
CA PHE A 3 0.84 12.68 -3.18
C PHE A 3 -0.11 11.58 -2.73
N ASP A 4 -1.21 11.45 -3.46
CA ASP A 4 -2.23 10.46 -3.15
C ASP A 4 -2.09 9.25 -4.08
N VAL A 5 -2.26 8.05 -3.54
CA VAL A 5 -2.19 6.80 -4.31
C VAL A 5 -3.56 6.14 -4.31
N GLY A 6 -4.16 6.03 -5.50
CA GLY A 6 -5.37 5.25 -5.71
C GLY A 6 -5.10 3.76 -5.48
N ILE A 7 -5.94 3.12 -4.68
CA ILE A 7 -5.76 1.71 -4.30
C ILE A 7 -6.93 0.80 -4.70
N GLY A 8 -8.04 1.38 -5.17
CA GLY A 8 -9.21 0.62 -5.60
C GLY A 8 -10.51 1.24 -5.15
N LYS A 9 -11.61 0.47 -5.24
CA LYS A 9 -12.97 0.97 -5.06
C LYS A 9 -13.46 0.77 -3.63
N CYS A 10 -14.02 1.81 -3.02
CA CYS A 10 -14.59 1.74 -1.67
C CYS A 10 -15.76 0.77 -1.64
N ARG A 11 -15.65 -0.28 -0.81
CA ARG A 11 -16.72 -1.26 -0.56
C ARG A 11 -17.63 -0.80 0.58
N SER A 12 -17.02 -0.39 1.69
CA SER A 12 -17.73 0.02 2.90
C SER A 12 -16.84 0.95 3.73
N VAL A 13 -17.46 1.86 4.48
CA VAL A 13 -16.78 2.81 5.36
C VAL A 13 -17.25 2.56 6.78
N SER A 14 -16.31 2.31 7.68
CA SER A 14 -16.50 2.24 9.12
C SER A 14 -15.85 3.46 9.79
N SER A 15 -16.08 3.65 11.09
CA SER A 15 -15.51 4.77 11.87
C SER A 15 -13.98 4.85 11.75
N ASP A 16 -13.29 3.71 11.86
CA ASP A 16 -11.83 3.65 11.98
C ASP A 16 -11.13 3.00 10.79
N SER A 17 -11.90 2.46 9.83
CA SER A 17 -11.37 1.75 8.68
C SER A 17 -12.28 1.81 7.46
N VAL A 18 -11.68 1.65 6.29
CA VAL A 18 -12.36 1.50 5.01
C VAL A 18 -12.04 0.14 4.42
N GLU A 19 -13.05 -0.53 3.87
CA GLU A 19 -12.87 -1.73 3.06
C GLU A 19 -12.81 -1.34 1.59
N VAL A 20 -11.80 -1.82 0.88
CA VAL A 20 -11.52 -1.45 -0.50
C VAL A 20 -11.44 -2.71 -1.35
N TRP A 21 -12.17 -2.75 -2.46
CA TRP A 21 -11.97 -3.74 -3.50
C TRP A 21 -10.72 -3.38 -4.27
N VAL A 22 -9.76 -4.29 -4.25
CA VAL A 22 -8.45 -4.08 -4.87
C VAL A 22 -8.27 -4.99 -6.07
N ASP A 23 -7.62 -4.47 -7.10
CA ASP A 23 -7.27 -5.24 -8.28
C ASP A 23 -5.98 -6.05 -8.09
N GLY A 24 -5.68 -6.90 -9.07
CA GLY A 24 -4.49 -7.75 -9.03
C GLY A 24 -3.15 -7.04 -8.91
N SER A 25 -3.04 -5.81 -9.41
CA SER A 25 -1.80 -5.03 -9.30
C SER A 25 -1.50 -4.67 -7.85
N ILE A 26 -2.53 -4.30 -7.08
CA ILE A 26 -2.43 -4.00 -5.65
C ILE A 26 -2.14 -5.27 -4.86
N VAL A 27 -2.84 -6.37 -5.16
CA VAL A 27 -2.58 -7.67 -4.52
C VAL A 27 -1.16 -8.13 -4.76
N ARG A 28 -0.66 -8.08 -6.01
CA ARG A 28 0.71 -8.48 -6.36
C ARG A 28 1.78 -7.64 -5.68
N ARG A 29 1.51 -6.36 -5.39
CA ARG A 29 2.42 -5.51 -4.61
C ARG A 29 2.45 -5.89 -3.14
N LEU A 30 1.30 -6.19 -2.54
CA LEU A 30 1.18 -6.49 -1.11
C LEU A 30 1.62 -7.92 -0.75
N VAL A 31 1.36 -8.87 -1.64
CA VAL A 31 1.63 -10.30 -1.44
C VAL A 31 2.18 -10.91 -2.74
N PRO A 32 3.43 -10.57 -3.13
CA PRO A 32 4.01 -10.98 -4.42
C PRO A 32 4.15 -12.50 -4.56
N GLU A 33 4.27 -13.24 -3.45
CA GLU A 33 4.45 -14.70 -3.44
C GLU A 33 3.13 -15.46 -3.61
N THR A 34 1.98 -14.79 -3.49
CA THR A 34 0.67 -15.44 -3.57
C THR A 34 0.23 -15.60 -5.02
N LYS A 35 -0.15 -16.84 -5.40
CA LYS A 35 -0.81 -17.13 -6.68
C LYS A 35 -2.23 -16.57 -6.70
N TRP A 36 -2.35 -15.27 -6.93
CA TRP A 36 -3.65 -14.60 -7.04
C TRP A 36 -4.47 -15.18 -8.19
N GLN A 37 -5.69 -15.62 -7.86
CA GLN A 37 -6.53 -16.47 -8.71
C GLN A 37 -7.58 -15.68 -9.52
N ARG A 38 -8.06 -14.53 -9.01
CA ARG A 38 -9.21 -13.84 -9.61
C ARG A 38 -9.28 -12.35 -9.25
N ASP A 39 -9.58 -11.53 -10.25
CA ASP A 39 -9.90 -10.11 -10.11
C ASP A 39 -11.20 -9.84 -9.35
N GLY A 40 -11.22 -8.72 -8.62
CA GLY A 40 -12.43 -8.10 -8.09
C GLY A 40 -13.04 -8.75 -6.84
N ILE A 41 -12.41 -9.76 -6.26
CA ILE A 41 -12.85 -10.42 -5.01
C ILE A 41 -11.98 -10.05 -3.81
N SER A 42 -10.77 -9.53 -4.03
CA SER A 42 -9.84 -9.23 -2.96
C SER A 42 -10.23 -7.94 -2.23
N VAL A 43 -10.18 -7.98 -0.90
CA VAL A 43 -10.63 -6.88 -0.04
C VAL A 43 -9.49 -6.43 0.86
N LEU A 44 -9.15 -5.15 0.77
CA LEU A 44 -8.14 -4.51 1.62
C LEU A 44 -8.83 -3.63 2.67
N HIS A 45 -8.58 -3.91 3.93
CA HIS A 45 -8.94 -3.04 5.05
C HIS A 45 -7.79 -2.09 5.33
N VAL A 46 -8.11 -0.80 5.28
CA VAL A 46 -7.16 0.28 5.52
C VAL A 46 -7.70 1.13 6.68
N PRO A 47 -6.85 1.55 7.63
CA PRO A 47 -7.22 2.57 8.61
C PRO A 47 -7.62 3.88 7.92
N SER A 48 -8.79 4.44 8.25
CA SER A 48 -9.32 5.67 7.62
C SER A 48 -8.38 6.86 7.78
N LYS A 49 -7.62 6.90 8.90
CA LYS A 49 -6.57 7.90 9.16
C LYS A 49 -5.40 7.92 8.17
N LEU A 50 -5.24 6.88 7.35
CA LEU A 50 -4.19 6.80 6.31
C LEU A 50 -4.72 7.18 4.92
N CYS A 51 -6.03 7.37 4.80
CA CYS A 51 -6.67 7.81 3.57
C CYS A 51 -6.47 9.33 3.37
N SER A 52 -6.49 9.74 2.11
CA SER A 52 -6.36 11.15 1.76
C SER A 52 -7.52 11.98 2.30
N ALA A 53 -7.21 13.11 2.93
CA ALA A 53 -8.21 14.10 3.31
C ALA A 53 -8.77 14.89 2.10
N ARG A 54 -8.10 14.81 0.94
CA ARG A 54 -8.51 15.48 -0.30
C ARG A 54 -9.63 14.72 -1.03
N HIS A 55 -9.69 13.40 -0.83
CA HIS A 55 -10.65 12.51 -1.50
C HIS A 55 -11.61 11.92 -0.47
N PRO A 56 -12.91 12.26 -0.49
CA PRO A 56 -13.86 11.74 0.47
C PRO A 56 -14.03 10.22 0.32
N LEU A 57 -14.14 9.52 1.45
CA LEU A 57 -14.42 8.09 1.49
C LEU A 57 -15.91 7.85 1.23
N THR A 58 -16.26 7.61 -0.03
CA THR A 58 -17.64 7.33 -0.46
C THR A 58 -17.73 5.92 -1.02
N VAL A 59 -18.72 5.15 -0.59
CA VAL A 59 -18.96 3.79 -1.11
C VAL A 59 -19.18 3.86 -2.62
N GLY A 60 -18.44 3.03 -3.35
CA GLY A 60 -18.46 2.99 -4.81
C GLY A 60 -17.47 3.94 -5.50
N GLU A 61 -16.81 4.83 -4.78
CA GLU A 61 -15.78 5.72 -5.33
C GLU A 61 -14.37 5.15 -5.13
N GLU A 62 -13.39 5.71 -5.83
CA GLU A 62 -11.99 5.32 -5.66
C GLU A 62 -11.42 5.82 -4.32
N VAL A 63 -10.68 4.96 -3.63
CA VAL A 63 -10.02 5.26 -2.36
C VAL A 63 -8.57 5.60 -2.61
N PHE A 64 -8.14 6.69 -1.99
CA PHE A 64 -6.78 7.21 -2.09
C PHE A 64 -6.08 7.16 -0.73
N LEU A 65 -4.83 6.70 -0.71
CA LEU A 65 -3.94 6.78 0.45
C LEU A 65 -3.10 8.06 0.40
N ASP A 66 -2.94 8.72 1.55
CA ASP A 66 -2.01 9.84 1.68
C ASP A 66 -0.60 9.30 1.94
N THR A 67 0.30 9.44 0.96
CA THR A 67 1.69 8.98 1.09
C THR A 67 2.46 9.69 2.20
N GLY A 68 2.04 10.89 2.62
CA GLY A 68 2.61 11.60 3.76
C GLY A 68 2.28 10.97 5.12
N LEU A 69 1.22 10.15 5.19
CA LEU A 69 0.80 9.44 6.41
C LEU A 69 1.28 7.98 6.44
N ILE A 70 1.73 7.44 5.30
CA ILE A 70 2.24 6.08 5.20
C ILE A 70 3.72 6.03 5.65
N ASN A 71 4.02 5.09 6.54
CA ASN A 71 5.37 4.78 6.99
C ASN A 71 5.61 3.26 6.96
N ALA A 72 6.82 2.82 7.29
CA ALA A 72 7.20 1.39 7.27
C ALA A 72 6.35 0.51 8.21
N ASN A 73 5.70 1.09 9.21
CA ASN A 73 4.83 0.41 10.17
C ASN A 73 3.34 0.53 9.80
N SER A 74 2.99 1.24 8.73
CA SER A 74 1.61 1.35 8.24
C SER A 74 1.14 0.00 7.71
N VAL A 75 0.12 -0.54 8.37
CA VAL A 75 -0.40 -1.89 8.11
C VAL A 75 -1.90 -1.84 7.85
N GLY A 76 -2.32 -2.66 6.89
CA GLY A 76 -3.72 -2.97 6.60
C GLY A 76 -3.95 -4.48 6.75
N LYS A 77 -5.15 -4.92 6.38
CA LYS A 77 -5.48 -6.34 6.30
C LYS A 77 -5.99 -6.67 4.91
N LEU A 78 -5.42 -7.68 4.25
CA LEU A 78 -5.80 -8.10 2.91
C LEU A 78 -6.44 -9.47 2.97
N ASP A 79 -7.67 -9.57 2.48
CA ASP A 79 -8.30 -10.82 2.09
C ASP A 79 -8.09 -11.01 0.59
N VAL A 80 -7.25 -11.97 0.21
CA VAL A 80 -6.91 -12.23 -1.19
C VAL A 80 -8.04 -12.99 -1.89
N ALA A 81 -8.76 -13.85 -1.17
CA ALA A 81 -9.73 -14.78 -1.73
C ALA A 81 -11.19 -14.28 -1.66
N GLY A 82 -11.44 -13.15 -1.01
CA GLY A 82 -12.79 -12.62 -0.80
C GLY A 82 -13.64 -13.48 0.15
N GLY A 83 -12.99 -14.37 0.91
CA GLY A 83 -13.64 -15.34 1.80
C GLY A 83 -13.73 -14.89 3.26
N GLY A 84 -13.20 -13.71 3.59
CA GLY A 84 -13.11 -13.18 4.96
C GLY A 84 -11.81 -13.57 5.70
N GLU A 85 -10.86 -14.20 5.02
CA GLU A 85 -9.56 -14.59 5.60
C GLU A 85 -8.54 -13.45 5.44
N PHE A 86 -8.35 -12.68 6.51
CA PHE A 86 -7.55 -11.46 6.49
C PHE A 86 -6.11 -11.67 6.94
N ALA A 87 -5.16 -11.47 6.03
CA ALA A 87 -3.73 -11.45 6.33
C ALA A 87 -3.20 -10.02 6.52
N LYS A 88 -2.15 -9.85 7.32
CA LYS A 88 -1.49 -8.54 7.51
C LYS A 88 -0.82 -8.09 6.21
N ALA A 89 -1.13 -6.88 5.75
CA ALA A 89 -0.56 -6.29 4.55
C ALA A 89 0.23 -5.01 4.88
N ARG A 90 1.43 -4.87 4.32
CA ARG A 90 2.28 -3.66 4.50
C ARG A 90 1.89 -2.59 3.49
N LEU A 91 1.18 -1.56 3.93
CA LEU A 91 0.71 -0.48 3.06
C LEU A 91 1.86 0.36 2.46
N SER A 92 3.02 0.35 3.11
CA SER A 92 4.24 0.96 2.57
C SER A 92 4.67 0.39 1.22
N MET A 93 4.24 -0.83 0.86
CA MET A 93 4.55 -1.44 -0.45
C MET A 93 3.70 -0.87 -1.59
N LEU A 94 2.62 -0.14 -1.27
CA LEU A 94 1.78 0.53 -2.27
C LEU A 94 2.30 1.90 -2.65
N VAL A 95 3.03 2.52 -1.73
CA VAL A 95 3.68 3.81 -1.95
C VAL A 95 4.95 3.57 -2.75
N PRO A 96 5.16 4.27 -3.87
CA PRO A 96 6.46 4.31 -4.51
C PRO A 96 7.47 4.75 -3.46
N THR A 97 8.40 3.88 -3.05
CA THR A 97 9.57 4.31 -2.32
C THR A 97 10.22 5.38 -3.19
N ILE A 98 10.14 6.63 -2.77
CA ILE A 98 11.13 7.61 -3.16
C ILE A 98 12.40 7.02 -2.60
N ASP A 99 13.18 6.35 -3.47
CA ASP A 99 14.49 5.84 -3.13
C ASP A 99 15.19 6.94 -2.34
N PRO A 100 15.56 6.74 -1.07
CA PRO A 100 16.51 7.64 -0.46
C PRO A 100 17.73 7.52 -1.36
N THR A 101 18.03 8.62 -2.07
CA THR A 101 19.15 8.76 -3.02
C THR A 101 20.26 7.78 -2.67
N PRO A 102 20.69 6.90 -3.61
CA PRO A 102 21.69 5.88 -3.30
C PRO A 102 22.86 6.56 -2.61
N THR A 103 23.14 6.13 -1.37
CA THR A 103 24.24 6.68 -0.59
C THR A 103 25.49 6.56 -1.44
N PRO A 104 26.17 7.67 -1.79
CA PRO A 104 27.31 7.60 -2.68
C PRO A 104 28.32 6.60 -2.09
N PRO A 105 28.88 5.69 -2.91
CA PRO A 105 29.82 4.69 -2.41
C PRO A 105 30.94 5.41 -1.68
N GLN A 106 31.14 5.03 -0.43
CA GLN A 106 32.20 5.56 0.42
C GLN A 106 33.53 5.40 -0.33
N PRO A 107 34.34 6.47 -0.50
CA PRO A 107 35.54 6.39 -1.30
C PRO A 107 36.47 5.33 -0.72
N SER A 108 36.58 4.22 -1.45
CA SER A 108 37.53 3.15 -1.15
C SER A 108 38.91 3.78 -1.11
N ARG A 109 39.52 3.81 0.09
CA ARG A 109 40.90 4.26 0.29
C ARG A 109 41.77 3.47 -0.68
N LYS A 110 42.30 4.15 -1.70
CA LYS A 110 43.25 3.62 -2.66
C LYS A 110 44.29 2.79 -1.90
N ALA A 111 44.37 1.50 -2.23
CA ALA A 111 45.53 0.71 -1.89
C ALA A 111 46.75 1.39 -2.53
N SER A 112 47.60 1.96 -1.70
CA SER A 112 48.91 2.43 -2.10
C SER A 112 49.74 1.20 -2.43
N TRP A 113 50.06 1.01 -3.71
CA TRP A 113 51.15 0.15 -4.12
C TRP A 113 52.46 0.77 -3.63
N ARG A 114 53.15 0.07 -2.73
CA ARG A 114 54.60 0.14 -2.51
C ARG A 114 55.09 -1.22 -2.04
#